data_AF-A0A382C8V3-F1
#
_entry.id   AF-A0A382C8V3-F1
#
_cell.length_a   1.000
_cell.length_b   1.000
_cell.length_c   1.000
_cell.angle_alpha   90.00
_cell.angle_beta   90.00
_cell.angle_gamma   90.00
#
_symmetry.space_group_name_H-M   'P 1'
#
loop_
_entity.id
_entity.type
_entity.pdbx_description
1 polymer ?
#
loop_
_entity_poly.entity_id
_entity_poly.type
_entity_poly.pdbx_seq_one_letter_code
_entity_poly.pdbx_strand_id
1 'polypeptide(L)' 'MDTTQLKYIVEAALLAASRPLSIDQLRNLFSEKAEPPGRSDMRAAIVELQDEYADRGI' A
#
# COMPACT_ATOMS: atom_id res chain seq x y z
N MET A 1 -9.49 3.43 -9.33
CA MET A 1 -8.71 4.26 -8.38
C MET A 1 -7.43 4.68 -9.06
N ASP A 2 -6.98 5.91 -8.88
CA ASP A 2 -5.63 6.30 -9.29
C ASP A 2 -4.57 5.59 -8.44
N THR A 3 -3.51 5.12 -9.09
CA THR A 3 -2.37 4.40 -8.48
C THR A 3 -1.75 5.18 -7.33
N THR A 4 -1.72 6.51 -7.43
CA THR A 4 -1.22 7.42 -6.39
C THR A 4 -2.03 7.35 -5.10
N GLN A 5 -3.37 7.25 -5.20
CA GLN A 5 -4.24 7.18 -4.02
C GLN A 5 -4.08 5.84 -3.29
N LEU A 6 -3.84 4.76 -4.05
CA LEU A 6 -3.52 3.46 -3.46
C LEU A 6 -2.21 3.52 -2.66
N LYS A 7 -1.16 4.13 -3.22
CA LYS A 7 0.14 4.31 -2.57
C LYS A 7 0.02 5.08 -1.25
N TYR A 8 -0.66 6.22 -1.23
CA TYR A 8 -0.82 7.02 0.00
C TYR A 8 -1.57 6.28 1.11
N ILE A 9 -2.59 5.49 0.79
CA ILE A 9 -3.32 4.73 1.80
C ILE A 9 -2.42 3.61 2.38
N VAL A 10 -1.68 2.92 1.51
CA VAL A 10 -0.73 1.88 1.95
C VAL A 10 0.38 2.47 2.80
N GLU A 11 0.95 3.60 2.40
CA GLU A 11 1.97 4.33 3.16
C GLU A 11 1.46 4.81 4.51
N ALA A 12 0.31 5.48 4.56
CA ALA A 12 -0.31 5.92 5.81
C ALA A 12 -0.63 4.74 6.73
N ALA A 13 -1.08 3.61 6.18
CA ALA A 13 -1.33 2.39 6.93
C ALA A 13 -0.05 1.79 7.51
N LEU A 14 1.05 1.77 6.74
CA LEU A 14 2.36 1.32 7.22
C LEU A 14 2.97 2.27 8.25
N LEU A 15 2.73 3.58 8.13
CA LEU A 15 3.17 4.57 9.10
C LEU A 15 2.38 4.45 10.42
N ALA A 16 1.07 4.23 10.33
CA ALA A 16 0.18 4.08 11.47
C ALA A 16 0.31 2.70 12.15
N ALA A 17 0.53 1.64 11.37
CA ALA A 17 0.84 0.33 11.89
C ALA A 17 2.32 0.32 12.27
N SER A 18 2.64 0.55 13.54
CA SER A 18 4.00 0.35 14.09
C SER A 18 4.45 -1.13 14.10
N ARG A 19 3.99 -1.92 13.13
CA ARG A 19 4.22 -3.35 12.94
C ARG A 19 4.14 -3.69 11.45
N PRO A 20 4.83 -4.76 11.01
CA PRO A 20 4.66 -5.26 9.65
C PRO A 20 3.20 -5.67 9.38
N LEU A 21 2.70 -5.29 8.20
CA LEU A 21 1.38 -5.67 7.70
C LEU A 21 1.51 -6.62 6.52
N SER A 22 0.70 -7.68 6.52
CA SER A 22 0.56 -8.58 5.37
C SER A 22 -0.28 -7.94 4.27
N ILE A 23 -0.07 -8.36 3.00
CA ILE A 23 -0.90 -7.91 1.86
C ILE A 23 -2.38 -8.11 2.16
N ASP A 24 -2.77 -9.21 2.80
CA ASP A 24 -4.16 -9.48 3.16
C ASP A 24 -4.73 -8.44 4.14
N GLN A 25 -3.94 -8.02 5.13
CA GLN A 25 -4.32 -6.97 6.09
C GLN A 25 -4.43 -5.60 5.42
N LEU A 26 -3.49 -5.29 4.51
CA LEU A 26 -3.56 -4.08 3.70
C LEU A 26 -4.80 -4.08 2.81
N ARG A 27 -5.12 -5.20 2.16
CA ARG A 27 -6.36 -5.35 1.37
C ARG A 27 -7.60 -5.16 2.23
N ASN A 28 -7.56 -5.59 3.49
CA ASN A 28 -8.68 -5.42 4.40
C ASN A 28 -9.02 -3.94 4.66
N LEU A 29 -8.05 -3.03 4.56
CA LEU A 29 -8.28 -1.58 4.66
C LEU A 29 -9.10 -1.02 3.48
N PHE A 30 -9.19 -1.78 2.39
CA PHE A 30 -9.98 -1.43 1.21
C PHE A 30 -11.24 -2.29 1.09
N SER A 31 -11.56 -3.13 2.07
CA SER A 31 -12.74 -4.02 2.05
C SER A 31 -14.07 -3.27 1.94
N GLU A 32 -14.14 -2.03 2.40
CA GLU A 32 -15.34 -1.18 2.29
C GLU A 32 -15.49 -0.52 0.90
N LYS A 33 -14.49 -0.64 0.02
CA LYS A 33 -14.58 -0.09 -1.34
C LYS A 33 -15.32 -1.04 -2.27
N ALA A 34 -16.12 -0.47 -3.16
CA ALA A 34 -16.83 -1.20 -4.20
C ALA A 34 -15.88 -1.99 -5.12
N GLU A 35 -14.63 -1.52 -5.28
CA GLU A 35 -13.60 -2.20 -6.06
C GLU A 35 -12.25 -2.18 -5.31
N PRO A 36 -11.97 -3.23 -4.52
CA PRO A 36 -10.71 -3.33 -3.81
C PRO A 36 -9.57 -3.65 -4.78
N PRO A 37 -8.36 -3.12 -4.53
CA PRO A 37 -7.19 -3.41 -5.37
C PRO A 37 -6.90 -4.92 -5.42
N GLY A 38 -6.52 -5.37 -6.62
CA GLY A 38 -6.05 -6.73 -6.84
C GLY A 38 -4.77 -7.00 -6.04
N ARG A 39 -4.46 -8.28 -5.80
CA ARG A 39 -3.18 -8.67 -5.17
C ARG A 39 -1.98 -8.16 -5.98
N SER A 40 -2.09 -8.15 -7.30
CA SER A 40 -1.06 -7.67 -8.21
C SER A 40 -0.85 -6.15 -8.09
N ASP A 41 -1.93 -5.37 -8.09
CA ASP A 41 -1.88 -3.91 -7.93
C ASP A 41 -1.27 -3.52 -6.58
N MET A 42 -1.66 -4.22 -5.52
CA MET A 42 -1.12 -3.94 -4.19
C MET A 42 0.37 -4.27 -4.10
N ARG A 43 0.81 -5.35 -4.74
CA ARG A 43 2.23 -5.68 -4.82
C ARG A 43 3.01 -4.65 -5.64
N ALA A 44 2.46 -4.19 -6.76
CA ALA A 44 3.08 -3.15 -7.57
C ALA A 44 3.24 -1.84 -6.78
N ALA A 45 2.18 -1.40 -6.09
CA ALA A 45 2.22 -0.20 -5.25
C ALA A 45 3.25 -0.29 -4.12
N ILE A 46 3.39 -1.46 -3.47
CA ILE A 46 4.41 -1.67 -2.43
C ILE A 46 5.83 -1.62 -3.02
N VAL A 47 6.05 -2.22 -4.18
CA VAL A 47 7.36 -2.21 -4.85
C VAL A 47 7.74 -0.79 -5.28
N GLU A 48 6.80 -0.03 -5.87
CA GLU A 48 7.01 1.39 -6.18
C GLU A 48 7.35 2.19 -4.92
N LEU A 49 6.59 2.01 -3.82
CA LEU A 49 6.90 2.68 -2.56
C LEU A 49 8.30 2.32 -2.07
N GLN A 50 8.69 1.04 -2.10
CA GLN A 50 10.05 0.63 -1.71
C GLN A 50 11.13 1.27 -2.57
N ASP A 51 10.92 1.38 -3.88
CA ASP A 51 11.86 2.01 -4.80
C ASP A 51 11.96 3.53 -4.54
N GLU A 52 10.82 4.21 -4.36
CA GLU A 52 10.75 5.63 -4.00
C GLU A 52 11.41 5.93 -2.64
N TYR A 53 11.27 5.03 -1.67
CA TYR A 53 11.92 5.13 -0.36
C TYR A 53 13.41 4.75 -0.39
N ALA A 54 13.80 3.80 -1.24
CA ALA A 54 15.19 3.40 -1.43
C ALA A 54 16.02 4.52 -2.08
N ASP A 55 15.45 5.22 -3.06
CA ASP A 55 16.10 6.36 -3.72
C ASP A 55 16.25 7.57 -2.76
N ARG A 56 15.34 7.69 -1.78
CA ARG A 56 15.39 8.77 -0.77
C ARG A 56 16.37 8.55 0.38
N GLY A 57 17.06 7.41 0.45
CA GLY A 57 18.18 7.18 1.38
C GLY A 57 17.87 7.52 2.85
N ILE A 58 16.86 6.88 3.42
CA ILE A 58 16.59 6.92 4.88
C ILE A 58 17.40 5.85 5.60
#